data_AF-A0A9E4P6I9-F1
#
_entry.id   AF-A0A9E4P6I9-F1
#
_cell.length_a   1.000
_cell.length_b   1.000
_cell.length_c   1.000
_cell.angle_alpha   90.00
_cell.angle_beta   90.00
_cell.angle_gamma   90.00
#
_symmetry.space_group_name_H-M   'P 1'
#
loop_
_entity.id
_entity.type
_entity.pdbx_description
1 polymer ?
#
loop_
_entity_poly.entity_id
_entity_poly.type
_entity_poly.pdbx_seq_one_letter_code
_entity_poly.pdbx_strand_id
1 'polypeptide(L)'
;MKQSQTALILRIMSLMLCVTQIQAKDAEDPEHDYLGSRWDPIHFKPAIDQASDEQCLKCHQEILKRTTRSESPAGIKSEESIAWYQTNQNYSGPQETFHRRHLVTPEARRFMQFKCITCHQGHDPKDEVSGSSETAQSGLILRKSVDPDICLMCHGSFDYKVMSGLSGDWPEVAAKFENDCVTCHKEYRTVRHKLNFLNEYEIENLQANESDLCYGCHGGRAWYAIPYPYVRRPWLQRMPGALPEWAKNRPTKYDARFTN
;
A
#
# COMPACT_ATOMS: atom_id res chain seq x y z
N MET A 1 -68.09 26.45 16.54
CA MET A 1 -67.17 25.57 17.31
C MET A 1 -66.81 24.26 16.56
N LYS A 2 -66.30 24.29 15.32
CA LYS A 2 -65.88 23.06 14.60
C LYS A 2 -64.59 23.16 13.77
N GLN A 3 -63.94 24.33 13.67
CA GLN A 3 -62.73 24.52 12.84
C GLN A 3 -61.40 24.38 13.59
N SER A 4 -61.40 24.26 14.92
CA SER A 4 -60.17 24.25 15.73
C SER A 4 -59.53 22.85 15.86
N GLN A 5 -60.33 21.77 15.78
CA GLN A 5 -59.82 20.42 16.04
C GLN A 5 -59.10 19.80 14.83
N THR A 6 -59.47 20.16 13.61
CA THR A 6 -58.88 19.58 12.38
C THR A 6 -57.44 20.05 12.14
N ALA A 7 -57.11 21.30 12.51
CA ALA A 7 -55.76 21.85 12.36
C ALA A 7 -54.77 21.29 13.39
N LEU A 8 -55.25 20.89 14.58
CA LEU A 8 -54.44 20.27 15.62
C LEU A 8 -54.10 18.81 15.25
N ILE A 9 -55.05 18.07 14.68
CA ILE A 9 -54.86 16.69 14.24
C ILE A 9 -53.86 16.61 13.08
N LEU A 10 -53.90 17.54 12.12
CA LEU A 10 -52.96 17.56 11.00
C LEU A 10 -51.51 17.88 11.42
N ARG A 11 -51.31 18.75 12.43
CA ARG A 11 -49.97 19.06 12.96
C ARG A 11 -49.38 17.93 13.80
N ILE A 12 -50.22 17.16 14.49
CA ILE A 12 -49.76 15.97 15.25
C ILE A 12 -49.36 14.83 14.28
N MET A 13 -50.08 14.64 13.16
CA MET A 13 -49.70 13.64 12.16
C MET A 13 -48.41 13.98 11.40
N SER A 14 -48.13 15.25 11.10
CA SER A 14 -46.84 15.65 10.49
C SER A 14 -45.65 15.53 11.45
N LEU A 15 -45.86 15.68 12.76
CA LEU A 15 -44.80 15.44 13.75
C LEU A 15 -44.53 13.94 13.93
N MET A 16 -45.55 13.09 13.86
CA MET A 16 -45.38 11.62 13.89
C MET A 16 -44.71 11.04 12.63
N LEU A 17 -44.87 11.68 11.45
CA LEU A 17 -44.17 11.27 10.24
C LEU A 17 -42.69 11.71 10.21
N CYS A 18 -42.33 12.83 10.85
CA CYS A 18 -40.93 13.25 10.97
C CYS A 18 -40.13 12.47 12.02
N VAL A 19 -40.78 11.98 13.08
CA VAL A 19 -40.08 11.21 14.14
C VAL A 19 -39.84 9.76 13.74
N THR A 20 -40.58 9.23 12.77
CA THR A 20 -40.40 7.84 12.27
C THR A 20 -39.26 7.67 11.27
N GLN A 21 -38.62 8.76 10.81
CA GLN A 21 -37.48 8.69 9.87
C GLN A 21 -36.11 8.92 10.50
N ILE A 22 -36.01 9.16 11.82
CA ILE A 22 -34.71 9.38 12.51
C ILE A 22 -34.28 8.16 13.36
N GLN A 23 -35.06 7.10 13.39
CA GLN A 23 -34.56 5.80 13.86
C GLN A 23 -34.11 4.98 12.67
N ALA A 24 -33.00 5.41 12.05
CA ALA A 24 -32.06 4.44 11.52
C ALA A 24 -31.68 3.56 12.72
N LYS A 25 -32.34 2.40 12.82
CA LYS A 25 -31.84 1.29 13.60
C LYS A 25 -30.49 0.95 12.97
N ASP A 26 -29.43 1.57 13.47
CA ASP A 26 -28.22 0.83 13.73
C ASP A 26 -28.61 -0.22 14.79
N ALA A 27 -29.25 -1.28 14.31
CA ALA A 27 -29.30 -2.51 15.08
C ALA A 27 -27.85 -2.97 15.12
N GLU A 28 -27.14 -2.66 16.21
CA GLU A 28 -25.95 -3.41 16.58
C GLU A 28 -26.36 -4.87 16.51
N ASP A 29 -25.81 -5.57 15.53
CA ASP A 29 -25.89 -7.01 15.43
C ASP A 29 -25.35 -7.56 16.76
N PRO A 30 -26.18 -8.19 17.61
CA PRO A 30 -25.74 -8.68 18.91
C PRO A 30 -24.70 -9.81 18.79
N GLU A 31 -24.43 -10.29 17.57
CA GLU A 31 -23.38 -11.25 17.24
C GLU A 31 -22.02 -10.60 16.89
N HIS A 32 -22.00 -9.28 16.62
CA HIS A 32 -20.78 -8.51 16.35
C HIS A 32 -20.41 -7.62 17.54
N ASP A 33 -19.66 -8.18 18.49
CA ASP A 33 -18.97 -7.38 19.50
C ASP A 33 -17.89 -6.51 18.84
N TYR A 34 -18.22 -5.24 18.55
CA TYR A 34 -17.30 -4.28 17.96
C TYR A 34 -16.05 -4.08 18.83
N LEU A 35 -16.22 -4.01 20.16
CA LEU A 35 -15.10 -3.81 21.07
C LEU A 35 -14.24 -5.08 21.13
N GLY A 36 -14.85 -6.25 21.28
CA GLY A 36 -14.15 -7.53 21.21
C GLY A 36 -13.37 -7.70 19.91
N SER A 37 -13.95 -7.32 18.78
CA SER A 37 -13.28 -7.35 17.47
C SER A 37 -12.11 -6.36 17.41
N ARG A 38 -12.32 -5.12 17.88
CA ARG A 38 -11.28 -4.07 17.89
C ARG A 38 -10.09 -4.46 18.78
N TRP A 39 -10.34 -5.15 19.88
CA TRP A 39 -9.35 -5.55 20.87
C TRP A 39 -8.96 -7.03 20.76
N ASP A 40 -9.28 -7.69 19.65
CA ASP A 40 -8.85 -9.07 19.42
C ASP A 40 -7.31 -9.13 19.47
N PRO A 41 -6.73 -10.10 20.21
CA PRO A 41 -5.29 -10.26 20.33
C PRO A 41 -4.52 -10.28 19.00
N ILE A 42 -5.15 -10.70 17.90
CA ILE A 42 -4.52 -10.74 16.57
C ILE A 42 -4.07 -9.38 16.06
N HIS A 43 -4.64 -8.27 16.54
CA HIS A 43 -4.26 -6.91 16.11
C HIS A 43 -2.97 -6.41 16.78
N PHE A 44 -2.46 -7.13 17.78
CA PHE A 44 -1.37 -6.67 18.63
C PHE A 44 -0.13 -7.54 18.47
N LYS A 45 1.05 -6.95 18.75
CA LYS A 45 2.30 -7.71 18.80
C LYS A 45 2.33 -8.61 20.05
N PRO A 46 2.87 -9.83 19.95
CA PRO A 46 3.53 -10.41 18.77
C PRO A 46 2.59 -11.15 17.79
N ALA A 47 1.29 -11.29 18.10
CA ALA A 47 0.37 -12.15 17.36
C ALA A 47 0.22 -11.73 15.88
N ILE A 48 0.08 -10.43 15.62
CA ILE A 48 -0.03 -9.90 14.25
C ILE A 48 1.18 -10.19 13.38
N ASP A 49 2.40 -10.22 13.95
CA ASP A 49 3.63 -10.42 13.18
C ASP A 49 3.73 -11.85 12.64
N GLN A 50 2.87 -12.76 13.13
CA GLN A 50 2.76 -14.15 12.69
C GLN A 50 1.40 -14.46 12.02
N ALA A 51 0.53 -13.46 11.87
CA ALA A 51 -0.79 -13.66 11.29
C ALA A 51 -0.70 -14.05 9.81
N SER A 52 -1.45 -15.08 9.43
CA SER A 52 -1.65 -15.46 8.04
C SER A 52 -2.74 -14.61 7.40
N ASP A 53 -2.67 -14.47 6.07
CA ASP A 53 -3.74 -13.81 5.29
C ASP A 53 -5.10 -14.47 5.55
N GLU A 54 -5.16 -15.79 5.72
CA GLU A 54 -6.40 -16.50 6.05
C GLU A 54 -7.00 -16.02 7.37
N GLN A 55 -6.18 -15.82 8.41
CA GLN A 55 -6.67 -15.30 9.69
C GLN A 55 -7.17 -13.86 9.55
N CYS A 56 -6.46 -13.00 8.84
CA CYS A 56 -6.88 -11.62 8.62
C CYS A 56 -8.18 -11.54 7.80
N LEU A 57 -8.28 -12.33 6.73
CA LEU A 57 -9.40 -12.29 5.78
C LEU A 57 -10.68 -12.94 6.30
N LYS A 58 -10.65 -13.69 7.42
CA LYS A 58 -11.88 -14.16 8.08
C LYS A 58 -12.82 -13.01 8.43
N CYS A 59 -12.26 -11.91 8.94
CA CYS A 59 -13.02 -10.71 9.29
C CYS A 59 -12.94 -9.63 8.20
N HIS A 60 -11.81 -9.54 7.48
CA HIS A 60 -11.54 -8.47 6.51
C HIS A 60 -11.74 -8.82 5.03
N GLN A 61 -12.49 -9.88 4.72
CA GLN A 61 -12.73 -10.32 3.33
C GLN A 61 -13.31 -9.22 2.41
N GLU A 62 -13.98 -8.20 2.96
CA GLU A 62 -14.55 -7.08 2.21
C GLU A 62 -13.50 -6.32 1.39
N ILE A 63 -12.25 -6.27 1.85
CA ILE A 63 -11.17 -5.58 1.14
C ILE A 63 -10.84 -6.23 -0.21
N LEU A 64 -11.12 -7.53 -0.36
CA LEU A 64 -10.96 -8.27 -1.60
C LEU A 64 -12.25 -8.33 -2.42
N LYS A 65 -13.42 -8.30 -1.77
CA LYS A 65 -14.73 -8.34 -2.45
C LYS A 65 -15.13 -7.00 -3.04
N ARG A 66 -14.79 -5.89 -2.38
CA ARG A 66 -15.18 -4.55 -2.81
C ARG A 66 -14.42 -4.11 -4.05
N THR A 67 -15.16 -3.80 -5.11
CA THR A 67 -14.66 -3.21 -6.35
C THR A 67 -15.04 -1.74 -6.45
N THR A 68 -14.52 -1.04 -7.47
CA THR A 68 -15.04 0.28 -7.84
C THR A 68 -16.49 0.14 -8.33
N ARG A 69 -17.27 1.22 -8.19
CA ARG A 69 -18.62 1.27 -8.76
C ARG A 69 -18.52 1.29 -10.28
N SER A 70 -19.48 0.67 -10.96
CA SER A 70 -19.60 0.76 -12.42
C SER A 70 -19.86 2.19 -12.89
N GLU A 71 -20.52 3.00 -12.04
CA GLU A 71 -20.91 4.38 -12.31
C GLU A 71 -20.75 5.24 -11.04
N SER A 72 -20.28 6.47 -11.22
CA SER A 72 -20.17 7.44 -10.12
C SER A 72 -21.54 8.02 -9.76
N PRO A 73 -21.70 8.65 -8.58
CA PRO A 73 -22.94 9.37 -8.25
C PRO A 73 -23.30 10.50 -9.23
N ALA A 74 -22.34 10.96 -10.05
CA ALA A 74 -22.54 11.98 -11.08
C ALA A 74 -22.87 11.39 -12.47
N GLY A 75 -23.04 10.07 -12.58
CA GLY A 75 -23.40 9.41 -13.84
C GLY A 75 -22.23 9.05 -14.75
N ILE A 76 -20.99 9.26 -14.31
CA ILE A 76 -19.79 8.93 -15.12
C ILE A 76 -19.50 7.44 -14.97
N LYS A 77 -19.44 6.73 -16.09
CA LYS A 77 -19.09 5.31 -16.08
C LYS A 77 -17.60 5.11 -15.80
N SER A 78 -17.29 4.05 -15.06
CA SER A 78 -15.90 3.67 -14.75
C SER A 78 -15.08 3.30 -15.99
N GLU A 79 -15.72 2.84 -17.07
CA GLU A 79 -15.07 2.55 -18.36
C GLU A 79 -14.73 3.81 -19.17
N GLU A 80 -15.42 4.92 -18.89
CA GLU A 80 -15.23 6.23 -19.54
C GLU A 80 -14.20 7.10 -18.78
N SER A 81 -13.70 6.61 -17.64
CA SER A 81 -12.71 7.29 -16.81
C SER A 81 -11.48 6.40 -16.67
N ILE A 82 -10.29 6.95 -16.94
CA ILE A 82 -9.04 6.24 -16.70
C ILE A 82 -8.43 6.69 -15.38
N ALA A 83 -8.10 5.74 -14.52
CA ALA A 83 -7.23 6.03 -13.39
C ALA A 83 -5.77 6.14 -13.87
N TRP A 84 -4.98 7.01 -13.24
CA TRP A 84 -3.59 7.24 -13.66
C TRP A 84 -2.75 5.96 -13.74
N TYR A 85 -2.97 4.99 -12.85
CA TYR A 85 -2.25 3.70 -12.89
C TYR A 85 -2.60 2.84 -14.10
N GLN A 86 -3.78 3.00 -14.71
CA GLN A 86 -4.19 2.26 -15.90
C GLN A 86 -3.45 2.73 -17.17
N THR A 87 -2.75 3.87 -17.10
CA THR A 87 -1.87 4.32 -18.19
C THR A 87 -0.56 3.53 -18.24
N ASN A 88 -0.30 2.67 -17.26
CA ASN A 88 0.86 1.79 -17.28
C ASN A 88 0.60 0.66 -18.29
N GLN A 89 1.49 0.50 -19.27
CA GLN A 89 1.40 -0.57 -20.27
C GLN A 89 1.42 -1.96 -19.66
N ASN A 90 1.98 -2.08 -18.45
CA ASN A 90 2.04 -3.32 -17.71
C ASN A 90 0.80 -3.56 -16.85
N TYR A 91 -0.17 -2.65 -16.79
CA TYR A 91 -1.40 -2.84 -16.05
C TYR A 91 -2.50 -3.39 -16.96
N SER A 92 -3.10 -4.51 -16.57
CA SER A 92 -4.29 -5.04 -17.22
C SER A 92 -5.50 -5.04 -16.29
N GLY A 93 -6.66 -4.64 -16.83
CA GLY A 93 -7.95 -4.79 -16.16
C GLY A 93 -8.70 -3.48 -15.89
N PRO A 94 -9.88 -3.59 -15.26
CA PRO A 94 -10.70 -2.44 -14.89
C PRO A 94 -10.04 -1.63 -13.77
N GLN A 95 -10.65 -0.50 -13.41
CA GLN A 95 -10.25 0.17 -12.17
C GLN A 95 -10.45 -0.76 -10.97
N GLU A 96 -9.49 -0.73 -10.06
CA GLU A 96 -9.49 -1.59 -8.88
C GLU A 96 -9.25 -0.79 -7.58
N THR A 97 -9.76 -1.31 -6.48
CA THR A 97 -9.55 -0.73 -5.14
C THR A 97 -8.10 -0.92 -4.69
N PHE A 98 -7.66 -0.15 -3.68
CA PHE A 98 -6.29 -0.18 -3.20
C PHE A 98 -5.80 -1.61 -2.88
N HIS A 99 -6.50 -2.37 -2.05
CA HIS A 99 -6.09 -3.72 -1.70
C HIS A 99 -6.09 -4.66 -2.90
N ARG A 100 -7.11 -4.57 -3.77
CA ARG A 100 -7.19 -5.43 -4.95
C ARG A 100 -6.02 -5.22 -5.91
N ARG A 101 -5.62 -3.95 -6.13
CA ARG A 101 -4.46 -3.59 -6.95
C ARG A 101 -3.13 -4.17 -6.45
N HIS A 102 -3.01 -4.41 -5.15
CA HIS A 102 -1.78 -4.90 -4.54
C HIS A 102 -1.82 -6.41 -4.23
N LEU A 103 -3.00 -7.06 -4.25
CA LEU A 103 -3.13 -8.46 -3.84
C LEU A 103 -3.67 -9.39 -4.92
N VAL A 104 -4.53 -8.91 -5.84
CA VAL A 104 -5.31 -9.82 -6.71
C VAL A 104 -5.24 -9.54 -8.21
N THR A 105 -4.69 -8.40 -8.63
CA THR A 105 -4.44 -8.19 -10.07
C THR A 105 -3.38 -9.18 -10.58
N PRO A 106 -3.37 -9.48 -11.90
CA PRO A 106 -2.38 -10.40 -12.47
C PRO A 106 -0.94 -10.03 -12.13
N GLU A 107 -0.60 -8.74 -12.23
CA GLU A 107 0.75 -8.24 -11.97
C GLU A 107 1.09 -8.28 -10.49
N ALA A 108 0.12 -8.01 -9.62
CA ALA A 108 0.30 -8.16 -8.18
C ALA A 108 0.66 -9.60 -7.85
N ARG A 109 -0.12 -10.57 -8.31
CA ARG A 109 0.16 -11.99 -8.06
C ARG A 109 1.48 -12.46 -8.67
N ARG A 110 1.88 -11.88 -9.80
CA ARG A 110 3.14 -12.22 -10.47
C ARG A 110 4.35 -11.71 -9.71
N PHE A 111 4.37 -10.41 -9.36
CA PHE A 111 5.58 -9.74 -8.86
C PHE A 111 5.53 -9.43 -7.36
N MET A 112 4.35 -9.12 -6.83
CA MET A 112 4.12 -8.63 -5.46
C MET A 112 3.49 -9.74 -4.62
N GLN A 113 4.33 -10.50 -3.91
CA GLN A 113 3.88 -11.53 -2.96
C GLN A 113 3.47 -10.90 -1.61
N PHE A 114 2.68 -9.83 -1.66
CA PHE A 114 2.24 -9.12 -0.47
C PHE A 114 1.32 -9.98 0.38
N LYS A 115 1.56 -9.91 1.69
CA LYS A 115 0.69 -10.45 2.75
C LYS A 115 0.03 -9.28 3.47
N CYS A 116 -1.04 -9.55 4.22
CA CYS A 116 -1.67 -8.54 5.08
C CYS A 116 -0.62 -7.87 5.99
N ILE A 117 0.27 -8.68 6.57
CA ILE A 117 1.31 -8.25 7.51
C ILE A 117 2.52 -7.57 6.83
N THR A 118 2.57 -7.53 5.50
CA THR A 118 3.61 -6.73 4.81
C THR A 118 3.40 -5.24 5.10
N CYS A 119 2.15 -4.79 5.04
CA CYS A 119 1.78 -3.40 5.31
C CYS A 119 1.32 -3.20 6.75
N HIS A 120 0.55 -4.15 7.29
CA HIS A 120 -0.04 -4.05 8.61
C HIS A 120 0.90 -4.56 9.72
N GLN A 121 1.02 -3.79 10.78
CA GLN A 121 1.74 -4.08 12.01
C GLN A 121 0.85 -3.77 13.20
N GLY A 122 1.03 -4.49 14.30
CA GLY A 122 0.32 -4.18 15.54
C GLY A 122 1.09 -3.17 16.37
N HIS A 123 0.33 -2.44 17.17
CA HIS A 123 0.82 -1.58 18.23
C HIS A 123 -0.16 -1.67 19.40
N ASP A 124 0.30 -1.46 20.63
CA ASP A 124 -0.64 -1.22 21.73
C ASP A 124 -1.41 0.08 21.41
N PRO A 125 -2.75 0.13 21.50
CA PRO A 125 -3.50 1.37 21.29
C PRO A 125 -3.14 2.48 22.28
N LYS A 126 -2.60 2.15 23.45
CA LYS A 126 -2.02 3.11 24.41
C LYS A 126 -0.69 3.69 23.93
N ASP A 127 -0.01 2.96 23.03
CA ASP A 127 1.27 3.33 22.45
C ASP A 127 1.12 3.89 21.02
N GLU A 128 -0.09 4.30 20.58
CA GLU A 128 -0.31 5.01 19.30
C GLU A 128 0.59 6.25 19.14
N VAL A 129 1.21 6.69 20.24
CA VAL A 129 2.30 7.66 20.30
C VAL A 129 3.56 7.03 20.93
N SER A 130 4.66 6.97 20.17
CA SER A 130 5.95 6.49 20.69
C SER A 130 6.38 7.30 21.91
N GLY A 131 6.82 6.60 22.97
CA GLY A 131 7.28 7.23 24.22
C GLY A 131 6.14 7.83 25.07
N SER A 132 4.88 7.42 24.85
CA SER A 132 3.73 7.84 25.66
C SER A 132 3.73 7.27 27.08
N SER A 133 4.52 6.22 27.34
CA SER A 133 4.69 5.61 28.66
C SER A 133 6.10 5.03 28.82
N GLU A 134 6.52 4.77 30.07
CA GLU A 134 7.79 4.09 30.36
C GLU A 134 7.83 2.65 29.81
N THR A 135 6.65 2.06 29.60
CA THR A 135 6.48 0.72 29.04
C THR A 135 6.16 0.72 27.54
N ALA A 136 6.19 1.89 26.89
CA ALA A 136 5.80 2.00 25.50
C ALA A 136 6.73 1.20 24.58
N GLN A 137 6.16 0.54 23.57
CA GLN A 137 6.98 -0.18 22.60
C GLN A 137 7.90 0.80 21.84
N SER A 138 9.19 0.46 21.75
CA SER A 138 10.17 1.27 21.05
C SER A 138 10.00 1.15 19.53
N GLY A 139 10.18 2.26 18.80
CA GLY A 139 10.18 2.25 17.32
C GLY A 139 8.80 2.28 16.68
N LEU A 140 7.76 2.66 17.44
CA LEU A 140 6.42 2.84 16.90
C LEU A 140 6.31 4.08 16.02
N ILE A 141 5.59 3.92 14.91
CA ILE A 141 5.37 5.00 13.95
C ILE A 141 4.00 5.62 14.26
N LEU A 142 4.04 6.93 14.52
CA LEU A 142 2.92 7.70 15.02
C LEU A 142 1.67 7.50 14.14
N ARG A 143 0.59 7.01 14.77
CA ARG A 143 -0.82 7.02 14.33
C ARG A 143 -1.42 5.86 13.53
N LYS A 144 -0.72 4.82 13.08
CA LYS A 144 -1.38 3.77 12.27
C LYS A 144 -0.73 2.40 12.45
N SER A 145 -1.55 1.36 12.33
CA SER A 145 -1.11 -0.03 12.10
C SER A 145 -0.35 -0.21 10.77
N VAL A 146 -0.05 0.86 10.03
CA VAL A 146 0.70 0.81 8.76
C VAL A 146 1.74 1.91 8.78
N ASP A 147 2.99 1.52 8.61
CA ASP A 147 4.13 2.41 8.38
C ASP A 147 4.14 2.82 6.91
N PRO A 148 3.99 4.12 6.57
CA PRO A 148 4.00 4.58 5.18
C PRO A 148 5.33 4.37 4.45
N ASP A 149 6.44 4.08 5.14
CA ASP A 149 7.71 3.75 4.48
C ASP A 149 7.57 2.49 3.60
N ILE A 150 6.64 1.57 3.91
CA ILE A 150 6.35 0.42 3.03
C ILE A 150 5.84 0.87 1.65
N CYS A 151 5.05 1.95 1.61
CA CYS A 151 4.56 2.52 0.37
C CYS A 151 5.71 3.19 -0.38
N LEU A 152 6.60 3.86 0.36
CA LEU A 152 7.76 4.56 -0.20
C LEU A 152 8.72 3.59 -0.89
N MET A 153 8.83 2.34 -0.42
CA MET A 153 9.63 1.28 -1.07
C MET A 153 9.23 0.98 -2.52
N CYS A 154 8.05 1.38 -2.98
CA CYS A 154 7.58 1.17 -4.36
C CYS A 154 7.14 2.47 -5.04
N HIS A 155 6.69 3.46 -4.27
CA HIS A 155 6.17 4.73 -4.75
C HIS A 155 7.09 5.93 -4.47
N GLY A 156 8.35 5.67 -4.09
CA GLY A 156 9.38 6.70 -4.03
C GLY A 156 9.81 7.17 -5.42
N SER A 157 10.36 8.39 -5.50
CA SER A 157 10.90 8.92 -6.75
C SER A 157 12.14 8.16 -7.22
N PHE A 158 12.37 8.15 -8.53
CA PHE A 158 13.58 7.55 -9.12
C PHE A 158 14.83 8.36 -8.75
N ASP A 159 15.74 7.75 -7.98
CA ASP A 159 16.93 8.43 -7.43
C ASP A 159 18.11 8.44 -8.43
N TYR A 160 17.90 9.02 -9.61
CA TYR A 160 18.94 9.05 -10.66
C TYR A 160 20.23 9.74 -10.18
N LYS A 161 20.13 10.66 -9.22
CA LYS A 161 21.26 11.44 -8.68
C LYS A 161 22.33 10.59 -7.99
N VAL A 162 21.95 9.42 -7.45
CA VAL A 162 22.91 8.49 -6.84
C VAL A 162 23.41 7.42 -7.82
N MET A 163 22.84 7.36 -9.02
CA MET A 163 23.20 6.40 -10.06
C MET A 163 24.28 6.97 -10.97
N SER A 164 25.48 6.40 -10.91
CA SER A 164 26.60 6.83 -11.75
C SER A 164 26.29 6.67 -13.25
N GLY A 165 26.38 7.78 -13.98
CA GLY A 165 26.18 7.81 -15.44
C GLY A 165 24.82 8.33 -15.89
N LEU A 166 23.84 8.52 -15.00
CA LEU A 166 22.56 9.11 -15.36
C LEU A 166 22.61 10.65 -15.25
N SER A 167 22.16 11.33 -16.30
CA SER A 167 22.10 12.80 -16.36
C SER A 167 20.73 13.38 -15.98
N GLY A 168 19.71 12.54 -15.79
CA GLY A 168 18.32 12.94 -15.60
C GLY A 168 17.44 11.75 -15.23
N ASP A 169 16.13 11.98 -15.13
CA ASP A 169 15.15 10.92 -14.85
C ASP A 169 15.10 9.91 -16.00
N TRP A 170 14.64 8.69 -15.75
CA TRP A 170 14.62 7.61 -16.73
C TRP A 170 13.94 8.01 -18.06
N PRO A 171 12.77 8.67 -18.10
CA PRO A 171 12.13 9.06 -19.36
C PRO A 171 12.98 10.00 -20.21
N GLU A 172 13.91 10.74 -19.61
CA GLU A 172 14.80 11.68 -20.30
C GLU A 172 16.06 11.00 -20.86
N VAL A 173 16.47 9.88 -20.26
CA VAL A 173 17.77 9.24 -20.54
C VAL A 173 17.64 7.82 -21.09
N ALA A 174 16.49 7.16 -20.97
CA ALA A 174 16.30 5.73 -21.31
C ALA A 174 16.78 5.39 -22.72
N ALA A 175 16.47 6.23 -23.72
CA ALA A 175 16.89 6.03 -25.10
C ALA A 175 18.43 5.98 -25.27
N LYS A 176 19.19 6.71 -24.44
CA LYS A 176 20.66 6.69 -24.46
C LYS A 176 21.24 5.39 -23.92
N PHE A 177 20.44 4.63 -23.19
CA PHE A 177 20.77 3.33 -22.61
C PHE A 177 19.98 2.22 -23.28
N GLU A 178 19.49 2.43 -24.51
CA GLU A 178 18.74 1.44 -25.29
C GLU A 178 17.50 0.89 -24.57
N ASN A 179 16.94 1.66 -23.63
CA ASN A 179 15.89 1.22 -22.71
C ASN A 179 16.25 -0.07 -21.97
N ASP A 180 17.49 -0.16 -21.47
CA ASP A 180 17.98 -1.34 -20.74
C ASP A 180 18.52 -0.97 -19.35
N CYS A 181 17.81 -1.41 -18.31
CA CYS A 181 18.28 -1.31 -16.93
C CYS A 181 19.30 -2.42 -16.58
N VAL A 182 19.13 -3.60 -17.19
CA VAL A 182 19.78 -4.85 -16.81
C VAL A 182 21.27 -4.84 -17.12
N THR A 183 21.70 -4.21 -18.22
CA THR A 183 23.13 -4.10 -18.57
C THR A 183 23.95 -3.49 -17.43
N CYS A 184 23.52 -2.35 -16.88
CA CYS A 184 24.18 -1.76 -15.71
C CYS A 184 23.98 -2.63 -14.46
N HIS A 185 22.75 -3.10 -14.21
CA HIS A 185 22.45 -3.83 -12.98
C HIS A 185 23.22 -5.15 -12.84
N LYS A 186 23.51 -5.88 -13.92
CA LYS A 186 24.33 -7.11 -13.90
C LYS A 186 25.76 -6.88 -13.40
N GLU A 187 26.35 -5.74 -13.76
CA GLU A 187 27.71 -5.35 -13.36
C GLU A 187 27.83 -4.95 -11.88
N TYR A 188 26.74 -4.43 -11.29
CA TYR A 188 26.75 -3.91 -9.93
C TYR A 188 26.09 -4.83 -8.90
N ARG A 189 25.09 -5.63 -9.29
CA ARG A 189 24.27 -6.45 -8.38
C ARG A 189 23.83 -7.76 -9.04
N THR A 190 24.13 -8.88 -8.39
CA THR A 190 23.74 -10.22 -8.84
C THR A 190 22.37 -10.66 -8.33
N VAL A 191 21.93 -10.14 -7.18
CA VAL A 191 20.60 -10.38 -6.59
C VAL A 191 20.05 -9.06 -6.07
N ARG A 192 18.87 -8.65 -6.54
CA ARG A 192 18.31 -7.31 -6.28
C ARG A 192 17.01 -7.35 -5.47
N HIS A 193 16.18 -8.37 -5.68
CA HIS A 193 14.80 -8.44 -5.15
C HIS A 193 14.54 -9.59 -4.17
N LYS A 194 15.56 -10.05 -3.44
CA LYS A 194 15.43 -11.09 -2.41
C LYS A 194 14.75 -10.57 -1.14
N LEU A 195 13.44 -10.37 -1.22
CA LEU A 195 12.56 -9.92 -0.14
C LEU A 195 11.36 -10.87 -0.07
N ASN A 196 10.83 -11.11 1.13
CA ASN A 196 9.76 -12.08 1.36
C ASN A 196 8.38 -11.68 0.80
N PHE A 197 8.29 -10.49 0.22
CA PHE A 197 7.08 -9.91 -0.37
C PHE A 197 7.22 -9.65 -1.87
N LEU A 198 8.35 -10.03 -2.48
CA LEU A 198 8.59 -9.93 -3.91
C LEU A 198 8.85 -11.31 -4.49
N ASN A 199 8.39 -11.54 -5.71
CA ASN A 199 8.73 -12.73 -6.46
C ASN A 199 10.11 -12.57 -7.12
N GLU A 200 11.17 -12.94 -6.40
CA GLU A 200 12.56 -12.84 -6.88
C GLU A 200 12.74 -13.51 -8.25
N TYR A 201 12.18 -14.72 -8.44
CA TYR A 201 12.36 -15.46 -9.70
C TYR A 201 11.74 -14.73 -10.89
N GLU A 202 10.49 -14.24 -10.76
CA GLU A 202 9.84 -13.52 -11.86
C GLU A 202 10.56 -12.21 -12.19
N ILE A 203 10.98 -11.46 -11.16
CA ILE A 203 11.58 -10.13 -11.35
C ILE A 203 13.00 -10.24 -11.91
N GLU A 204 13.82 -11.17 -11.41
CA GLU A 204 15.21 -11.29 -11.86
C GLU A 204 15.34 -11.89 -13.27
N ASN A 205 14.29 -12.55 -13.77
CA ASN A 205 14.20 -13.05 -15.15
C ASN A 205 13.62 -12.03 -16.15
N LEU A 206 13.24 -10.84 -15.70
CA LEU A 206 12.82 -9.77 -16.62
C LEU A 206 13.95 -9.41 -17.59
N GLN A 207 13.60 -9.27 -18.85
CA GLN A 207 14.54 -9.02 -19.93
C GLN A 207 14.87 -7.52 -20.06
N ALA A 208 15.96 -7.23 -20.79
CA ALA A 208 16.41 -5.85 -21.05
C ALA A 208 15.31 -4.98 -21.66
N ASN A 209 14.50 -5.53 -22.57
CA ASN A 209 13.39 -4.83 -23.22
C ASN A 209 12.15 -4.62 -22.33
N GLU A 210 12.19 -5.04 -21.06
CA GLU A 210 11.12 -4.81 -20.08
C GLU A 210 11.47 -3.65 -19.11
N SER A 211 12.27 -2.67 -19.54
CA SER A 211 12.68 -1.53 -18.69
C SER A 211 11.52 -0.72 -18.12
N ASP A 212 10.39 -0.67 -18.81
CA ASP A 212 9.19 0.02 -18.32
C ASP A 212 8.60 -0.66 -17.08
N LEU A 213 8.77 -1.99 -16.97
CA LEU A 213 8.41 -2.75 -15.76
C LEU A 213 9.34 -2.37 -14.61
N CYS A 214 10.65 -2.35 -14.86
CA CYS A 214 11.67 -1.93 -13.89
C CYS A 214 11.41 -0.50 -13.41
N TYR A 215 11.24 0.45 -14.34
CA TYR A 215 10.99 1.85 -14.02
C TYR A 215 9.65 2.04 -13.30
N GLY A 216 8.61 1.28 -13.66
CA GLY A 216 7.32 1.30 -12.97
C GLY A 216 7.44 1.06 -11.47
N CYS A 217 8.33 0.17 -11.04
CA CYS A 217 8.61 -0.13 -9.64
C CYS A 217 9.66 0.80 -9.00
N HIS A 218 10.59 1.36 -9.78
CA HIS A 218 11.71 2.17 -9.28
C HIS A 218 11.52 3.69 -9.36
N GLY A 219 10.31 4.17 -9.66
CA GLY A 219 9.96 5.59 -9.52
C GLY A 219 9.17 6.18 -10.67
N GLY A 220 8.88 5.40 -11.70
CA GLY A 220 7.98 5.78 -12.79
C GLY A 220 6.51 5.96 -12.37
N ARG A 221 6.18 5.56 -11.14
CA ARG A 221 4.87 5.80 -10.51
C ARG A 221 5.02 6.32 -9.09
N ALA A 222 5.91 7.29 -8.93
CA ALA A 222 6.14 7.94 -7.65
C ALA A 222 4.88 8.68 -7.16
N TRP A 223 4.44 8.36 -5.94
CA TRP A 223 3.48 9.18 -5.19
C TRP A 223 4.19 10.09 -4.20
N TYR A 224 5.40 9.69 -3.79
CA TYR A 224 6.25 10.46 -2.91
C TYR A 224 7.31 11.18 -3.74
N ALA A 225 7.54 12.46 -3.44
CA ALA A 225 8.58 13.26 -4.08
C ALA A 225 10.01 12.88 -3.65
N ILE A 226 10.14 11.97 -2.68
CA ILE A 226 11.41 11.52 -2.12
C ILE A 226 11.70 10.08 -2.56
N PRO A 227 12.98 9.72 -2.76
CA PRO A 227 13.37 8.35 -3.04
C PRO A 227 13.41 7.52 -1.76
N TYR A 228 13.21 6.20 -1.87
CA TYR A 228 13.38 5.31 -0.73
C TYR A 228 14.86 4.99 -0.45
N PRO A 229 15.29 5.10 0.82
CA PRO A 229 16.24 4.29 1.58
C PRO A 229 17.04 3.09 1.10
N TYR A 230 16.89 2.50 -0.09
CA TYR A 230 17.21 1.07 -0.27
C TYR A 230 18.57 0.65 0.28
N VAL A 231 18.56 -0.54 0.89
CA VAL A 231 19.74 -1.13 1.52
C VAL A 231 20.92 -1.14 0.56
N ARG A 232 22.05 -0.65 1.06
CA ARG A 232 23.31 -0.61 0.33
C ARG A 232 24.17 -1.79 0.73
N ARG A 233 24.47 -2.63 -0.26
CA ARG A 233 25.53 -3.65 -0.18
C ARG A 233 26.77 -3.17 -0.95
N PRO A 234 27.99 -3.57 -0.55
CA PRO A 234 29.19 -3.25 -1.31
C PRO A 234 29.09 -3.73 -2.76
N TRP A 235 29.60 -2.93 -3.71
CA TRP A 235 29.77 -3.38 -5.09
C TRP A 235 30.90 -4.39 -5.14
N LEU A 236 30.62 -5.60 -5.63
CA LEU A 236 31.61 -6.68 -5.59
C LEU A 236 32.61 -6.62 -6.75
N GLN A 237 32.17 -6.17 -7.94
CA GLN A 237 32.96 -6.26 -9.17
C GLN A 237 33.58 -4.92 -9.57
N ARG A 238 32.77 -3.89 -9.84
CA ARG A 238 33.25 -2.63 -10.45
C ARG A 238 33.94 -1.66 -9.48
N MET A 239 33.59 -1.70 -8.19
CA MET A 239 34.14 -0.80 -7.16
C MET A 239 34.22 -1.48 -5.78
N PRO A 240 35.07 -2.51 -5.64
CA PRO A 240 35.19 -3.26 -4.40
C PRO A 240 35.58 -2.35 -3.23
N GLY A 241 34.77 -2.39 -2.16
CA GLY A 241 35.02 -1.63 -0.92
C GLY A 241 34.71 -0.13 -0.99
N ALA A 242 34.43 0.45 -2.15
CA ALA A 242 34.13 1.87 -2.26
C ALA A 242 32.78 2.22 -1.61
N LEU A 243 32.78 3.17 -0.68
CA LEU A 243 31.57 3.72 -0.04
C LEU A 243 31.40 5.19 -0.48
N PRO A 244 30.57 5.48 -1.50
CA PRO A 244 30.27 6.84 -1.90
C PRO A 244 29.65 7.66 -0.76
N GLU A 245 29.80 8.99 -0.81
CA GLU A 245 29.26 9.89 0.21
C GLU A 245 27.76 9.69 0.45
N TRP A 246 26.97 9.60 -0.64
CA TRP A 246 25.53 9.40 -0.59
C TRP A 246 25.12 8.09 0.10
N ALA A 247 26.02 7.12 0.18
CA ALA A 247 25.76 5.78 0.72
C ALA A 247 26.13 5.64 2.20
N LYS A 248 26.84 6.60 2.81
CA LYS A 248 27.34 6.49 4.19
C LYS A 248 26.23 6.27 5.22
N ASN A 249 25.07 6.88 5.01
CA ASN A 249 23.92 6.81 5.92
C ASN A 249 22.85 5.80 5.46
N ARG A 250 23.13 4.99 4.43
CA ARG A 250 22.17 3.98 3.96
C ARG A 250 22.20 2.74 4.85
N PRO A 251 21.06 2.10 5.13
CA PRO A 251 21.04 0.83 5.85
C PRO A 251 21.81 -0.24 5.08
N THR A 252 22.44 -1.16 5.80
CA THR A 252 23.21 -2.28 5.21
C THR A 252 22.48 -3.62 5.26
N LYS A 253 21.34 -3.66 5.96
CA LYS A 253 20.43 -4.80 6.07
C LYS A 253 19.00 -4.31 6.00
N TYR A 254 18.12 -5.15 5.45
CA TYR A 254 16.68 -4.92 5.54
C TYR A 254 16.20 -5.30 6.94
N ASP A 255 15.04 -4.77 7.32
CA ASP A 255 14.30 -5.25 8.49
C ASP A 255 14.07 -6.77 8.36
N ALA A 256 14.23 -7.49 9.47
CA ALA A 256 14.05 -8.93 9.52
C ALA A 256 12.66 -9.36 9.03
N ARG A 257 11.64 -8.51 9.20
CA ARG A 257 10.26 -8.76 8.73
C ARG A 257 10.13 -8.86 7.21
N PHE A 258 11.12 -8.39 6.45
CA PHE A 258 11.14 -8.42 4.99
C PHE A 258 12.10 -9.47 4.42
N THR A 259 12.80 -10.20 5.27
CA THR A 259 13.76 -11.23 4.87
C THR A 259 13.20 -12.62 5.15
N ASN A 260 13.60 -13.58 4.32
CA ASN A 260 13.35 -15.01 4.53
C ASN A 260 14.44 -15.63 5.43
#